data_AF-A0ABD0QGV8-F1
#
_entry.id   AF-A0ABD0QGV8-F1
#
_cell.length_a   1.000
_cell.length_b   1.000
_cell.length_c   1.000
_cell.angle_alpha   90.00
_cell.angle_beta   90.00
_cell.angle_gamma   90.00
#
_symmetry.space_group_name_H-M   'P 1'
#
loop_
_entity.id
_entity.type
_entity.pdbx_description
1 polymer ?
#
loop_
_entity_poly.entity_id
_entity_poly.type
_entity_poly.pdbx_seq_one_letter_code
_entity_poly.pdbx_strand_id
1 'polypeptide(L)'
;VKLSLVKQGDSRHPSLLMCSAYDFYPDQIKVSWLRDGVVVTSDVTSTEKMPNGDWYYQIHTELEYIPKAEEKISCMVEHVGFVKPMIYDW
;
A
#
# COMPACT_ATOMS: atom_id res chain seq x y z
N VAL A 1 -3.14 -1.15 9.31
CA VAL A 1 -2.37 -1.17 8.05
C VAL A 1 -1.00 -1.74 8.34
N LYS A 2 -0.51 -2.65 7.50
CA LYS A 2 0.80 -3.32 7.65
C LYS A 2 1.57 -3.20 6.36
N LEU A 3 2.80 -2.68 6.44
CA LEU A 3 3.76 -2.70 5.35
C LEU A 3 4.68 -3.91 5.48
N SER A 4 5.10 -4.51 4.36
CA SER A 4 5.98 -5.67 4.35
C SER A 4 6.81 -5.74 3.07
N LEU A 5 8.09 -6.10 3.20
CA LEU A 5 8.96 -6.47 2.08
C LEU A 5 8.64 -7.90 1.68
N VAL A 6 8.04 -8.08 0.52
CA VAL A 6 7.75 -9.40 -0.04
C VAL A 6 8.99 -9.94 -0.74
N LYS A 7 9.71 -9.07 -1.45
CA LYS A 7 10.95 -9.42 -2.15
C LYS A 7 11.96 -8.29 -2.05
N GLN A 8 13.18 -8.62 -1.62
CA GLN A 8 14.30 -7.69 -1.62
C GLN A 8 15.03 -7.74 -2.96
N GLY A 9 15.06 -6.61 -3.65
CA GLY A 9 15.88 -6.37 -4.84
C GLY A 9 17.06 -5.45 -4.53
N ASP A 10 17.65 -4.87 -5.58
CA ASP A 10 18.79 -3.96 -5.51
C ASP A 10 18.69 -2.89 -6.62
N SER A 11 19.78 -2.19 -6.91
CA SER A 11 19.80 -1.15 -7.96
C SER A 11 19.53 -1.67 -9.39
N ARG A 12 19.47 -2.99 -9.60
CA ARG A 12 19.25 -3.64 -10.90
C ARG A 12 18.07 -4.61 -10.88
N HIS A 13 17.69 -5.12 -9.72
CA HIS A 13 16.62 -6.08 -9.55
C HIS A 13 15.46 -5.44 -8.78
N PRO A 14 14.21 -5.66 -9.23
CA PRO A 14 13.06 -5.08 -8.57
C PRO A 14 12.86 -5.66 -7.16
N SER A 15 12.48 -4.77 -6.24
CA SER A 15 11.91 -5.08 -4.93
C SER A 15 10.40 -5.06 -5.01
N LEU A 16 9.75 -5.86 -4.16
CA LEU A 16 8.29 -5.92 -4.04
C LEU A 16 7.88 -5.56 -2.62
N LEU A 17 7.11 -4.49 -2.47
CA LEU A 17 6.49 -4.09 -1.22
C LEU A 17 5.01 -4.43 -1.24
N MET A 18 4.46 -4.74 -0.07
CA MET A 18 3.04 -4.95 0.12
C MET A 18 2.53 -4.04 1.25
N CYS A 19 1.41 -3.39 0.99
CA CYS A 19 0.64 -2.64 1.97
C CYS A 19 -0.71 -3.33 2.14
N SER A 20 -0.98 -3.81 3.36
CA SER A 20 -2.22 -4.49 3.72
C SER A 20 -3.05 -3.64 4.66
N ALA A 21 -4.26 -3.29 4.26
CA ALA A 21 -5.26 -2.68 5.14
C ALA A 21 -6.23 -3.77 5.61
N TYR A 22 -6.46 -3.85 6.92
CA TYR A 22 -7.31 -4.86 7.57
C TYR A 22 -8.39 -4.15 8.39
N ASP A 23 -9.43 -4.91 8.71
CA ASP A 23 -10.45 -4.58 9.70
C ASP A 23 -11.09 -3.21 9.47
N PHE A 24 -11.32 -2.83 8.21
CA PHE A 24 -11.94 -1.56 7.85
C PHE A 24 -13.40 -1.74 7.44
N TYR A 25 -14.21 -0.73 7.77
CA TYR A 25 -15.62 -0.63 7.41
C TYR A 25 -16.04 0.85 7.37
N PRO A 26 -16.84 1.32 6.39
CA PRO A 26 -17.37 0.60 5.22
C PRO A 26 -16.27 0.24 4.22
N ASP A 27 -16.63 -0.51 3.17
CA ASP A 27 -15.70 -1.04 2.16
C ASP A 27 -15.11 0.04 1.21
N GLN A 28 -15.55 1.29 1.32
CA GLN A 28 -15.02 2.40 0.55
C GLN A 28 -13.66 2.83 1.12
N ILE A 29 -12.60 2.33 0.48
CA ILE A 29 -11.20 2.63 0.81
C ILE A 29 -10.43 2.92 -0.47
N LYS A 30 -9.42 3.77 -0.37
CA LYS A 30 -8.42 3.94 -1.42
C LYS A 30 -7.03 3.80 -0.81
N VAL A 31 -6.27 2.85 -1.35
CA VAL A 31 -4.88 2.59 -0.97
C VAL A 31 -4.02 2.97 -2.17
N SER A 32 -3.01 3.80 -1.95
CA SER A 32 -2.14 4.33 -3.01
C SER A 32 -0.70 4.32 -2.55
N TRP A 33 0.22 4.07 -3.47
CA TRP A 33 1.64 4.19 -3.20
C TRP A 33 2.12 5.61 -3.50
N LEU A 34 2.98 6.12 -2.63
CA LEU A 34 3.69 7.38 -2.81
C LEU A 34 5.17 7.06 -3.02
N ARG A 35 5.76 7.69 -4.02
CA ARG A 35 7.21 7.76 -4.22
C ARG A 35 7.61 9.22 -4.11
N ASP A 36 8.41 9.55 -3.10
CA ASP A 36 8.83 10.92 -2.78
C ASP A 36 7.64 11.89 -2.64
N GLY A 37 6.54 11.41 -2.05
CA GLY A 37 5.30 12.16 -1.86
C GLY A 37 4.39 12.26 -3.09
N VAL A 38 4.78 11.69 -4.23
CA VAL A 38 3.97 11.67 -5.46
C VAL A 38 3.28 10.32 -5.61
N VAL A 39 1.98 10.34 -5.90
CA VAL A 39 1.20 9.11 -6.14
C VAL A 39 1.72 8.39 -7.38
N VAL A 40 2.02 7.10 -7.24
CA VAL A 40 2.42 6.22 -8.35
C VAL A 40 1.33 5.19 -8.63
N THR A 41 1.10 4.96 -9.92
CA THR A 41 0.10 4.00 -10.42
C THR A 41 0.72 2.93 -11.32
N SER A 42 1.95 3.14 -11.78
CA SER A 42 2.71 2.13 -12.52
C SER A 42 3.21 1.05 -11.57
N ASP A 43 3.20 -0.20 -12.04
CA ASP A 43 3.76 -1.34 -11.30
C ASP A 43 3.12 -1.56 -9.92
N VAL A 44 1.86 -1.11 -9.78
CA VAL A 44 1.01 -1.31 -8.62
C VAL A 44 -0.05 -2.34 -8.95
N THR A 45 -0.14 -3.38 -8.12
CA THR A 45 -1.23 -4.36 -8.16
C THR A 45 -2.06 -4.23 -6.90
N SER A 46 -3.35 -4.52 -7.00
CA SER A 46 -4.25 -4.52 -5.84
C SER A 46 -5.16 -5.72 -5.92
N THR A 47 -5.37 -6.38 -4.79
CA THR A 47 -6.45 -7.35 -4.64
C THR A 47 -7.79 -6.62 -4.67
N GLU A 48 -8.85 -7.35 -4.96
CA GLU A 48 -10.20 -6.89 -4.64
C GLU A 48 -10.36 -6.79 -3.11
N LYS A 49 -11.38 -6.04 -2.68
CA LYS A 49 -11.74 -5.94 -1.26
C LYS A 49 -12.37 -7.25 -0.82
N MET A 50 -11.73 -7.93 0.11
CA MET A 50 -12.16 -9.24 0.60
C MET A 50 -12.86 -9.09 1.95
N PRO A 51 -14.05 -9.67 2.16
CA PRO A 51 -14.69 -9.67 3.47
C PRO A 51 -13.97 -10.63 4.42
N ASN A 52 -13.86 -10.24 5.69
CA ASN A 52 -13.20 -11.03 6.76
C ASN A 52 -14.15 -12.06 7.41
N GLY A 53 -15.44 -12.02 7.09
CA GLY A 53 -16.48 -12.89 7.67
C GLY A 53 -17.18 -12.31 8.91
N ASP A 54 -16.74 -11.14 9.37
CA ASP A 54 -17.23 -10.42 10.57
C ASP A 54 -17.67 -8.98 10.24
N TRP A 55 -18.12 -8.76 9.01
CA TRP A 55 -18.55 -7.47 8.40
C TRP A 55 -17.43 -6.48 8.09
N TYR A 56 -16.19 -6.77 8.47
CA TYR A 56 -15.04 -5.99 8.06
C TYR A 56 -14.42 -6.51 6.75
N TYR A 57 -13.56 -5.68 6.16
CA TYR A 57 -12.89 -5.94 4.90
C TYR A 57 -11.37 -5.87 5.05
N GLN A 58 -10.68 -6.48 4.09
CA GLN A 58 -9.26 -6.35 3.87
C GLN A 58 -8.94 -6.07 2.39
N ILE A 59 -7.82 -5.40 2.13
CA ILE A 59 -7.28 -5.15 0.79
C ILE A 59 -5.76 -5.14 0.86
N HIS A 60 -5.12 -5.68 -0.18
CA HIS A 60 -3.67 -5.69 -0.31
C HIS A 60 -3.28 -4.98 -1.59
N THR A 61 -2.30 -4.08 -1.50
CA THR A 61 -1.67 -3.46 -2.67
C THR A 61 -0.20 -3.78 -2.68
N GLU A 62 0.35 -4.12 -3.82
CA GLU A 62 1.77 -4.35 -3.99
C GLU A 62 2.37 -3.28 -4.89
N LEU A 63 3.63 -2.95 -4.67
CA LEU A 63 4.42 -2.05 -5.52
C LEU A 63 5.71 -2.77 -5.89
N GLU A 64 5.89 -3.02 -7.18
CA GLU A 64 7.18 -3.43 -7.73
C GLU A 64 7.97 -2.17 -8.12
N TYR A 65 9.21 -2.06 -7.64
CA TYR A 65 10.07 -0.91 -7.94
C TYR A 65 11.54 -1.30 -7.91
N ILE A 66 12.39 -0.54 -8.62
CA ILE A 66 13.84 -0.64 -8.50
C ILE A 66 14.30 0.35 -7.43
N PRO A 67 14.89 -0.13 -6.30
CA PRO A 67 15.45 0.71 -5.25
C PRO A 67 16.46 1.75 -5.77
N LYS A 68 16.25 2.99 -5.36
CA LYS A 68 17.14 4.13 -5.59
C LYS A 68 17.63 4.67 -4.24
N ALA A 69 18.82 5.25 -4.24
CA ALA A 69 19.34 5.91 -3.06
C ALA A 69 18.43 7.08 -2.66
N GLU A 70 18.15 7.20 -1.36
CA GLU A 70 17.41 8.30 -0.73
C GLU A 70 15.94 8.45 -1.12
N GLU A 71 15.37 7.51 -1.87
CA GLU A 71 13.93 7.56 -2.17
C GLU A 71 13.07 7.20 -0.97
N LYS A 72 11.90 7.82 -0.88
CA LYS A 72 10.90 7.53 0.14
C LYS A 72 9.70 6.86 -0.49
N ILE A 73 9.46 5.62 -0.08
CA ILE A 73 8.26 4.88 -0.45
C ILE A 73 7.30 4.90 0.73
N SER A 74 6.06 5.26 0.47
CA SER A 74 5.01 5.27 1.49
C SER A 74 3.72 4.68 0.93
N CYS A 75 2.92 4.09 1.80
CA CYS A 75 1.55 3.69 1.52
C CYS A 75 0.59 4.72 2.12
N MET A 76 -0.26 5.31 1.28
CA MET A 76 -1.31 6.24 1.68
C MET A 76 -2.66 5.54 1.67
N VAL A 77 -3.39 5.68 2.78
CA VAL A 77 -4.72 5.09 2.97
C VAL A 77 -5.74 6.20 3.21
N GLU A 78 -6.74 6.26 2.34
CA GLU A 78 -7.89 7.15 2.43
C GLU A 78 -9.12 6.29 2.77
N HIS A 79 -9.74 6.58 3.92
CA HIS A 79 -10.92 5.88 4.40
C HIS A 79 -11.75 6.84 5.26
N VAL A 80 -13.09 6.68 5.25
CA VAL A 80 -14.02 7.57 5.97
C VAL A 80 -13.80 7.58 7.49
N GLY A 81 -13.18 6.52 8.03
CA GLY A 81 -12.79 6.46 9.44
C GLY A 81 -11.63 7.40 9.81
N PHE A 82 -10.94 7.97 8.82
CA PHE A 82 -9.84 8.91 9.04
C PHE A 82 -10.25 10.33 8.70
N VAL A 83 -9.85 11.29 9.56
CA VAL A 83 -10.06 12.73 9.32
C VAL A 83 -9.22 13.24 8.14
N LYS A 84 -8.09 12.58 7.88
CA LYS A 84 -7.15 12.88 6.80
C LYS A 84 -6.53 11.58 6.29
N PRO A 85 -5.96 11.56 5.07
CA PRO A 85 -5.21 10.41 4.58
C PRO A 85 -4.11 9.99 5.57
N MET A 86 -4.03 8.69 5.83
CA MET A 86 -2.99 8.11 6.68
C MET A 86 -1.82 7.66 5.82
N ILE A 87 -0.61 8.14 6.13
CA ILE A 87 0.62 7.80 5.41
C ILE A 87 1.46 6.88 6.29
N TYR A 88 1.90 5.77 5.72
CA TYR A 88 2.76 4.78 6.35
C TYR A 88 4.05 4.70 5.54
N ASP A 89 5.18 5.08 6.13
CA ASP A 89 6.49 5.04 5.48
C ASP A 89 7.10 3.63 5.57
N TRP A 90 7.75 3.21 4.48
CA TRP A 90 8.51 1.96 4.39
C TRP A 90 9.92 2.10 4.97
#